data_AF-A0A5T6RW07-F1
#
_entry.id   AF-A0A5T6RW07-F1
#
_cell.length_a   1.000
_cell.length_b   1.000
_cell.length_c   1.000
_cell.angle_alpha   90.00
_cell.angle_beta   90.00
_cell.angle_gamma   90.00
#
_symmetry.space_group_name_H-M   'P 1'
#
loop_
_entity.id
_entity.type
_entity.pdbx_description
1 polymer ?
#
loop_
_entity_poly.entity_id
_entity_poly.type
_entity_poly.pdbx_seq_one_letter_code
_entity_poly.pdbx_strand_id
1 'polypeptide(L)'
;MAIYTRTGDAGTTSLFTGQRVSKTHPRVEAYGTLDELNAALSLCACAAADENHRTLLEAIQQQLFWFSAELACDSEQPSPKQRYISSEEISALEAAIDRAMARVEPLHSFILPGRCEAASRLHFARTLARRAERRLVELATEVNVRQVLMRYINRLSDCLYALARAEDSDAHQANIIREVSKRYLAASQPTRSKETTPVALSFHDLHQLTRAAVERAQQLQVPVVVSIVDAHGTETVTWRMPDALLVSSELAPKKAWTAVAMKTATHELSDVVQPGAALYGLESHLQGKVVTFGGGYALWRDGILIGGLGISGGSVEQDMDIAQTAIAAINVGTHQ
;
A
#
# COMPACT_ATOMS: atom_id res chain seq x y z
N MET A 1 -29.19 46.31 -4.27
CA MET A 1 -28.26 47.17 -5.05
C MET A 1 -28.07 46.52 -6.41
N ALA A 2 -28.26 47.24 -7.52
CA ALA A 2 -28.09 46.66 -8.85
C ALA A 2 -26.60 46.38 -9.11
N ILE A 3 -26.28 45.20 -9.64
CA ILE A 3 -24.88 44.79 -9.91
C ILE A 3 -24.30 45.55 -11.11
N TYR A 4 -25.12 45.89 -12.12
CA TYR A 4 -24.68 46.62 -13.31
C TYR A 4 -25.02 48.12 -13.22
N THR A 5 -24.08 48.98 -13.64
CA THR A 5 -24.23 50.45 -13.61
C THR A 5 -24.17 51.10 -15.01
N ARG A 6 -23.79 50.33 -16.05
CA ARG A 6 -23.54 50.79 -17.44
C ARG A 6 -22.42 51.83 -17.61
N THR A 7 -21.80 52.29 -16.52
CA THR A 7 -20.72 53.30 -16.59
C THR A 7 -19.45 52.77 -17.25
N GLY A 8 -19.31 51.45 -17.40
CA GLY A 8 -18.16 50.81 -18.05
C GLY A 8 -18.34 50.44 -19.51
N ASP A 9 -19.47 50.76 -20.13
CA ASP A 9 -19.82 50.29 -21.49
C ASP A 9 -18.92 50.91 -22.57
N ALA A 10 -18.38 52.11 -22.32
CA ALA A 10 -17.41 52.77 -23.19
C ALA A 10 -15.96 52.23 -23.03
N GLY A 11 -15.76 51.07 -22.38
CA GLY A 11 -14.44 50.43 -22.26
C GLY A 11 -13.54 50.98 -21.16
N THR A 12 -14.03 51.86 -20.28
CA THR A 12 -13.29 52.41 -19.14
C THR A 12 -13.86 51.92 -17.80
N THR A 13 -13.06 51.95 -16.74
CA THR A 13 -13.47 51.58 -15.37
C THR A 13 -12.84 52.52 -14.36
N SER A 14 -13.40 52.58 -13.14
CA SER A 14 -12.82 53.34 -12.04
C SER A 14 -11.93 52.45 -11.18
N LEU A 15 -10.72 52.92 -10.88
CA LEU A 15 -9.86 52.36 -9.83
C LEU A 15 -10.44 52.68 -8.44
N PHE A 16 -9.88 52.06 -7.40
CA PHE A 16 -10.30 52.33 -6.02
C PHE A 16 -10.11 53.81 -5.62
N THR A 17 -9.13 54.49 -6.23
CA THR A 17 -8.85 55.92 -6.04
C THR A 17 -9.88 56.84 -6.69
N GLY A 18 -10.83 56.29 -7.45
CA GLY A 18 -11.83 57.04 -8.22
C GLY A 18 -11.34 57.46 -9.61
N GLN A 19 -10.04 57.34 -9.90
CA GLN A 19 -9.49 57.60 -11.24
C GLN A 19 -10.10 56.65 -12.27
N ARG A 20 -10.52 57.19 -13.42
CA ARG A 20 -10.98 56.38 -14.56
C ARG A 20 -9.81 56.02 -15.48
N VAL A 21 -9.71 54.74 -15.81
CA VAL A 21 -8.70 54.16 -16.70
C VAL A 21 -9.36 53.28 -17.77
N SER A 22 -8.63 52.96 -18.83
CA SER A 22 -9.05 51.91 -19.77
C SER A 22 -9.17 50.57 -19.06
N LYS A 23 -10.12 49.71 -19.46
CA LYS A 23 -10.19 48.33 -18.95
C LYS A 23 -8.97 47.48 -19.31
N THR A 24 -8.19 47.91 -20.32
CA THR A 24 -6.92 47.27 -20.71
C THR A 24 -5.69 47.84 -19.99
N HIS A 25 -5.88 48.73 -19.02
CA HIS A 25 -4.77 49.34 -18.28
C HIS A 25 -4.00 48.24 -17.52
N PRO A 26 -2.65 48.28 -17.44
CA PRO A 26 -1.84 47.22 -16.81
C PRO A 26 -2.29 46.85 -15.39
N ARG A 27 -2.67 47.86 -14.59
CA ARG A 27 -3.24 47.66 -13.24
C ARG A 27 -4.51 46.80 -13.26
N VAL A 28 -5.42 47.04 -14.22
CA VAL A 28 -6.68 46.28 -14.37
C VAL A 28 -6.40 44.86 -14.85
N GLU A 29 -5.50 44.69 -15.81
CA GLU A 29 -5.06 43.38 -16.27
C GLU A 29 -4.41 42.55 -15.15
N ALA A 30 -3.60 43.17 -14.28
CA ALA A 30 -2.94 42.49 -13.18
C ALA A 30 -3.92 41.93 -12.15
N TYR A 31 -4.79 42.76 -11.56
CA TYR A 31 -5.76 42.26 -10.57
C TYR A 31 -6.86 41.41 -11.23
N GLY A 32 -7.20 41.65 -12.51
CA GLY A 32 -8.13 40.80 -13.25
C GLY A 32 -7.58 39.38 -13.49
N THR A 33 -6.28 39.27 -13.78
CA THR A 33 -5.62 37.96 -13.90
C THR A 33 -5.53 37.24 -12.55
N LEU A 34 -5.34 37.99 -11.44
CA LEU A 34 -5.40 37.42 -10.09
C LEU A 34 -6.80 36.91 -9.74
N ASP A 35 -7.85 37.62 -10.15
CA ASP A 35 -9.24 37.17 -9.96
C ASP A 35 -9.54 35.89 -10.73
N GLU A 36 -9.04 35.76 -11.97
CA GLU A 36 -9.15 34.52 -12.75
C GLU A 36 -8.39 33.36 -12.09
N LEU A 37 -7.18 33.61 -11.57
CA LEU A 37 -6.46 32.64 -10.75
C LEU A 37 -7.29 32.24 -9.53
N ASN A 38 -7.89 33.20 -8.85
CA ASN A 38 -8.69 32.97 -7.64
C ASN A 38 -9.90 32.07 -7.93
N ALA A 39 -10.61 32.32 -9.04
CA ALA A 39 -11.70 31.46 -9.51
C ALA A 39 -11.21 30.03 -9.84
N ALA A 40 -10.02 29.89 -10.44
CA ALA A 40 -9.43 28.57 -10.67
C ALA A 40 -9.03 27.85 -9.37
N LEU A 41 -8.57 28.58 -8.35
CA LEU A 41 -8.28 28.00 -7.04
C LEU A 41 -9.53 27.48 -6.34
N SER A 42 -10.68 28.12 -6.53
CA SER A 42 -11.96 27.58 -6.06
C SER A 42 -12.24 26.19 -6.65
N LEU A 43 -12.01 26.02 -7.96
CA LEU A 43 -12.14 24.71 -8.62
C LEU A 43 -11.13 23.70 -8.06
N CYS A 44 -9.92 24.13 -7.71
CA CYS A 44 -8.91 23.27 -7.08
C CYS A 44 -9.38 22.81 -5.70
N ALA A 45 -9.89 23.73 -4.87
CA ALA A 45 -10.37 23.43 -3.52
C ALA A 45 -11.54 22.43 -3.55
N CYS A 46 -12.46 22.56 -4.51
CA CYS A 46 -13.56 21.60 -4.68
C CYS A 46 -13.11 20.20 -5.09
N ALA A 47 -11.97 20.07 -5.79
CA ALA A 47 -11.48 18.78 -6.27
C ALA A 47 -10.46 18.13 -5.33
N ALA A 48 -9.83 18.89 -4.43
CA ALA A 48 -8.83 18.40 -3.50
C ALA A 48 -9.44 17.37 -2.53
N ALA A 49 -8.83 16.18 -2.49
CA ALA A 49 -9.27 15.12 -1.58
C ALA A 49 -8.72 15.34 -0.15
N ASP A 50 -7.53 15.93 -0.02
CA ASP A 50 -6.92 16.26 1.27
C ASP A 50 -7.53 17.55 1.85
N GLU A 51 -8.10 17.45 3.06
CA GLU A 51 -8.65 18.58 3.81
C GLU A 51 -7.62 19.69 4.07
N ASN A 52 -6.35 19.33 4.29
CA ASN A 52 -5.28 20.30 4.50
C ASN A 52 -4.99 21.09 3.23
N HIS A 53 -5.03 20.43 2.07
CA HIS A 53 -4.87 21.11 0.78
C HIS A 53 -6.06 22.04 0.51
N ARG A 54 -7.29 21.59 0.77
CA ARG A 54 -8.49 22.44 0.64
C ARG A 54 -8.41 23.68 1.54
N THR A 55 -8.08 23.49 2.82
CA THR A 55 -7.93 24.59 3.79
C THR A 55 -6.86 25.60 3.34
N LEU A 56 -5.72 25.10 2.84
CA LEU A 56 -4.65 25.95 2.32
C LEU A 56 -5.10 26.73 1.07
N LEU A 57 -5.79 26.07 0.14
CA LEU A 57 -6.29 26.72 -1.08
C LEU A 57 -7.33 27.82 -0.76
N GLU A 58 -8.20 27.61 0.22
CA GLU A 58 -9.13 28.63 0.72
C GLU A 58 -8.41 29.82 1.37
N ALA A 59 -7.35 29.55 2.15
CA ALA A 59 -6.51 30.60 2.69
C ALA A 59 -5.82 31.41 1.58
N ILE A 60 -5.29 30.74 0.55
CA ILE A 60 -4.68 31.39 -0.62
C ILE A 60 -5.71 32.24 -1.38
N GLN A 61 -6.95 31.77 -1.55
CA GLN A 61 -8.01 32.57 -2.19
C GLN A 61 -8.25 33.88 -1.44
N GLN A 62 -8.30 33.81 -0.11
CA GLN A 62 -8.46 35.00 0.73
C GLN A 62 -7.23 35.94 0.65
N GLN A 63 -6.02 35.38 0.55
CA GLN A 63 -4.78 36.14 0.37
C GLN A 63 -4.75 36.84 -1.00
N LEU A 64 -5.20 36.19 -2.08
CA LEU A 64 -5.32 36.80 -3.40
C LEU A 64 -6.35 37.93 -3.44
N PHE A 65 -7.39 37.87 -2.60
CA PHE A 65 -8.31 38.98 -2.43
C PHE A 65 -7.61 40.21 -1.82
N TRP A 66 -6.78 40.03 -0.78
CA TRP A 66 -5.99 41.11 -0.19
C TRP A 66 -4.94 41.66 -1.18
N PHE A 67 -4.28 40.76 -1.92
CA PHE A 67 -3.35 41.10 -2.99
C PHE A 67 -4.04 42.01 -4.02
N SER A 68 -5.20 41.58 -4.53
CA SER A 68 -5.93 42.34 -5.55
C SER A 68 -6.41 43.70 -5.03
N ALA A 69 -6.85 43.77 -3.77
CA ALA A 69 -7.23 45.01 -3.12
C ALA A 69 -6.05 45.99 -2.99
N GLU A 70 -4.85 45.48 -2.70
CA GLU A 70 -3.64 46.31 -2.67
C GLU A 70 -3.29 46.84 -4.05
N LEU A 71 -3.33 46.01 -5.10
CA LEU A 71 -3.07 46.47 -6.47
C LEU A 71 -4.13 47.45 -6.98
N ALA A 72 -5.35 47.42 -6.44
CA ALA A 72 -6.40 48.37 -6.81
C ALA A 72 -6.20 49.76 -6.15
N CYS A 73 -5.40 49.84 -5.09
CA CYS A 73 -5.10 51.07 -4.36
C CYS A 73 -3.81 51.75 -4.86
N ASP A 74 -3.72 53.09 -4.74
CA ASP A 74 -2.49 53.86 -5.01
C ASP A 74 -1.66 54.15 -3.74
N SER A 75 -2.08 53.67 -2.55
CA SER A 75 -1.32 53.98 -1.33
C SER A 75 -0.06 53.14 -1.26
N GLU A 76 1.10 53.79 -1.31
CA GLU A 76 2.41 53.16 -1.15
C GLU A 76 2.64 52.55 0.25
N GLN A 77 1.76 52.84 1.22
CA GLN A 77 1.90 52.38 2.61
C GLN A 77 0.71 51.56 3.10
N PRO A 78 0.95 50.40 3.75
CA PRO A 78 -0.11 49.57 4.30
C PRO A 78 -0.83 50.27 5.46
N SER A 79 -2.17 50.29 5.43
CA SER A 79 -2.98 50.83 6.53
C SER A 79 -3.17 49.80 7.64
N PRO A 80 -3.20 50.18 8.94
CA PRO A 80 -3.42 49.23 10.04
C PRO A 80 -4.80 48.53 10.02
N LYS A 81 -5.74 49.03 9.21
CA LYS A 81 -7.12 48.54 9.13
C LYS A 81 -7.32 47.46 8.05
N GLN A 82 -6.32 47.22 7.22
CA GLN A 82 -6.37 46.25 6.12
C GLN A 82 -5.35 45.14 6.33
N ARG A 83 -5.69 43.94 5.87
CA ARG A 83 -4.74 42.82 5.81
C ARG A 83 -3.97 42.88 4.50
N TYR A 84 -2.69 42.56 4.57
CA TYR A 84 -1.77 42.55 3.45
C TYR A 84 -0.96 41.26 3.47
N ILE A 85 -0.50 40.83 2.31
CA ILE A 85 0.48 39.75 2.24
C ILE A 85 1.80 40.23 2.85
N SER A 86 2.37 39.40 3.72
CA SER A 86 3.65 39.60 4.37
C SER A 86 4.55 38.36 4.21
N SER A 87 5.67 38.32 4.92
CA SER A 87 6.62 37.19 4.89
C SER A 87 6.02 35.90 5.43
N GLU A 88 5.05 36.00 6.33
CA GLU A 88 4.38 34.89 6.99
C GLU A 88 3.63 34.03 5.97
N GLU A 89 2.90 34.64 5.03
CA GLU A 89 2.22 33.89 3.96
C GLU A 89 3.21 33.21 3.02
N ILE A 90 4.36 33.83 2.73
CA ILE A 90 5.42 33.20 1.91
C ILE A 90 5.98 31.97 2.63
N SER A 91 6.31 32.10 3.91
CA SER A 91 6.78 30.97 4.73
C SER A 91 5.75 29.84 4.82
N ALA A 92 4.45 30.18 4.85
CA ALA A 92 3.38 29.18 4.84
C ALA A 92 3.33 28.39 3.52
N LEU A 93 3.54 29.07 2.37
CA LEU A 93 3.67 28.41 1.06
C LEU A 93 4.90 27.51 0.99
N GLU A 94 6.05 27.97 1.48
CA GLU A 94 7.29 27.19 1.52
C GLU A 94 7.13 25.93 2.39
N ALA A 95 6.56 26.08 3.59
CA ALA A 95 6.27 24.93 4.44
C ALA A 95 5.27 23.94 3.80
N ALA A 96 4.31 24.43 3.00
CA ALA A 96 3.40 23.57 2.25
C ALA A 96 4.11 22.81 1.12
N ILE A 97 5.03 23.47 0.40
CA ILE A 97 5.88 22.84 -0.61
C ILE A 97 6.69 21.71 0.02
N ASP A 98 7.38 21.98 1.12
CA ASP A 98 8.22 21.00 1.80
C ASP A 98 7.41 19.78 2.24
N ARG A 99 6.23 20.00 2.85
CA ARG A 99 5.33 18.90 3.27
C ARG A 99 4.84 18.07 2.09
N ALA A 100 4.42 18.71 1.00
CA ALA A 100 3.91 18.02 -0.17
C ALA A 100 5.02 17.20 -0.86
N MET A 101 6.19 17.81 -1.05
CA MET A 101 7.31 17.17 -1.75
C MET A 101 7.97 16.05 -0.93
N ALA A 102 7.94 16.11 0.41
CA ALA A 102 8.49 15.05 1.26
C ALA A 102 7.80 13.68 1.08
N ARG A 103 6.57 13.66 0.56
CA ARG A 103 5.77 12.44 0.36
C ARG A 103 5.75 11.94 -1.08
N VAL A 104 6.39 12.66 -2.00
CA VAL A 104 6.39 12.35 -3.43
C VAL A 104 7.78 11.89 -3.86
N GLU A 105 7.84 10.88 -4.72
CA GLU A 105 9.12 10.41 -5.26
C GLU A 105 9.88 11.52 -6.02
N PRO A 106 11.21 11.63 -5.79
CA PRO A 106 12.05 12.54 -6.55
C PRO A 106 11.95 12.27 -8.05
N LEU A 107 11.85 13.34 -8.83
CA LEU A 107 11.74 13.25 -10.29
C LEU A 107 12.82 14.12 -10.94
N HIS A 108 13.53 13.53 -11.90
CA HIS A 108 14.63 14.17 -12.62
C HIS A 108 14.26 14.61 -14.05
N SER A 109 12.99 14.43 -14.45
CA SER A 109 12.47 14.79 -15.77
C SER A 109 11.21 15.65 -15.65
N PHE A 110 10.88 16.37 -16.74
CA PHE A 110 9.59 17.05 -16.84
C PHE A 110 8.43 16.05 -16.76
N ILE A 111 7.34 16.50 -16.17
CA ILE A 111 6.10 15.73 -16.05
C ILE A 111 5.01 16.33 -16.94
N LEU A 112 4.11 15.48 -17.40
CA LEU A 112 2.85 15.94 -17.96
C LEU A 112 1.96 16.46 -16.82
N PRO A 113 1.21 17.56 -17.03
CA PRO A 113 0.43 18.19 -15.98
C PRO A 113 -0.81 17.37 -15.64
N GLY A 114 -0.74 16.65 -14.52
CA GLY A 114 -1.88 15.99 -13.89
C GLY A 114 -2.13 14.58 -14.41
N ARG A 115 -2.50 13.70 -13.48
CA ARG A 115 -2.95 12.32 -13.71
C ARG A 115 -4.28 12.04 -13.00
N CYS A 116 -4.67 12.91 -12.06
CA CYS A 116 -6.00 12.99 -11.45
C CYS A 116 -6.64 14.38 -11.66
N GLU A 117 -7.93 14.49 -11.33
CA GLU A 117 -8.71 15.72 -11.52
C GLU A 117 -8.16 16.89 -10.68
N ALA A 118 -7.87 16.66 -9.40
CA ALA A 118 -7.33 17.67 -8.49
C ALA A 118 -5.98 18.21 -8.98
N ALA A 119 -5.03 17.32 -9.30
CA ALA A 119 -3.72 17.69 -9.81
C ALA A 119 -3.79 18.44 -11.15
N SER A 120 -4.69 18.04 -12.05
CA SER A 120 -4.89 18.72 -13.33
C SER A 120 -5.36 20.16 -13.14
N ARG A 121 -6.32 20.39 -12.24
CA ARG A 121 -6.80 21.74 -11.89
C ARG A 121 -5.70 22.58 -11.24
N LEU A 122 -4.90 22.01 -10.34
CA LEU A 122 -3.77 22.67 -9.70
C LEU A 122 -2.69 23.06 -10.71
N HIS A 123 -2.36 22.18 -11.66
CA HIS A 123 -1.43 22.53 -12.74
C HIS A 123 -1.98 23.62 -13.66
N PHE A 124 -3.29 23.65 -13.91
CA PHE A 124 -3.92 24.74 -14.64
C PHE A 124 -3.81 26.06 -13.86
N ALA A 125 -4.20 26.09 -12.59
CA ALA A 125 -4.05 27.25 -11.71
C ALA A 125 -2.60 27.74 -11.63
N ARG A 126 -1.62 26.83 -11.58
CA ARG A 126 -0.19 27.18 -11.63
C ARG A 126 0.17 27.98 -12.90
N THR A 127 -0.39 27.64 -14.06
CA THR A 127 -0.14 28.42 -15.29
C THR A 127 -0.73 29.83 -15.21
N LEU A 128 -1.90 29.97 -14.55
CA LEU A 128 -2.54 31.26 -14.29
C LEU A 128 -1.73 32.09 -13.29
N ALA A 129 -1.18 31.48 -12.24
CA ALA A 129 -0.27 32.16 -11.31
C ALA A 129 0.96 32.73 -12.02
N ARG A 130 1.58 31.95 -12.91
CA ARG A 130 2.68 32.43 -13.75
C ARG A 130 2.24 33.52 -14.74
N ARG A 131 0.98 33.50 -15.18
CA ARG A 131 0.42 34.58 -16.04
C ARG A 131 0.24 35.86 -15.24
N ALA A 132 -0.32 35.77 -14.03
CA ALA A 132 -0.46 36.90 -13.12
C ALA A 132 0.91 37.49 -12.75
N GLU A 133 1.91 36.65 -12.48
CA GLU A 133 3.30 37.07 -12.25
C GLU A 133 3.84 37.94 -13.39
N ARG A 134 3.64 37.53 -14.65
CA ARG A 134 4.09 38.33 -15.81
C ARG A 134 3.37 39.68 -15.90
N ARG A 135 2.05 39.73 -15.61
CA ARG A 135 1.29 40.99 -15.57
C ARG A 135 1.72 41.90 -14.43
N LEU A 136 2.13 41.32 -13.31
CA LEU A 136 2.66 42.06 -12.19
C LEU A 136 4.05 42.64 -12.50
N VAL A 137 4.92 41.89 -13.18
CA VAL A 137 6.21 42.38 -13.68
C VAL A 137 6.01 43.55 -14.64
N GLU A 138 5.06 43.45 -15.57
CA GLU A 138 4.70 44.53 -16.49
C GLU A 138 4.23 45.77 -15.72
N LEU A 139 3.30 45.62 -14.78
CA LEU A 139 2.82 46.70 -13.93
C LEU A 139 3.94 47.38 -13.10
N ALA A 140 4.90 46.59 -12.62
CA ALA A 140 6.02 47.08 -11.82
C ALA A 140 7.00 47.98 -12.60
N THR A 141 6.87 48.07 -13.93
CA THR A 141 7.63 49.03 -14.74
C THR A 141 7.05 50.45 -14.68
N GLU A 142 5.76 50.58 -14.35
CA GLU A 142 5.04 51.86 -14.33
C GLU A 142 4.76 52.36 -12.91
N VAL A 143 4.53 51.45 -11.96
CA VAL A 143 4.20 51.78 -10.58
C VAL A 143 5.04 50.99 -9.59
N ASN A 144 5.23 51.56 -8.40
CA ASN A 144 5.93 50.87 -7.32
C ASN A 144 5.06 49.73 -6.75
N VAL A 145 5.46 48.48 -7.01
CA VAL A 145 4.82 47.27 -6.45
C VAL A 145 5.68 46.72 -5.31
N ARG A 146 5.05 46.40 -4.17
CA ARG A 146 5.80 45.83 -3.03
C ARG A 146 6.46 44.51 -3.43
N GLN A 147 7.76 44.39 -3.16
CA GLN A 147 8.57 43.20 -3.49
C GLN A 147 8.07 41.91 -2.82
N VAL A 148 7.30 42.00 -1.73
CA VAL A 148 6.67 40.82 -1.11
C VAL A 148 5.63 40.18 -2.03
N LEU A 149 4.90 40.97 -2.82
CA LEU A 149 3.88 40.48 -3.75
C LEU A 149 4.52 39.71 -4.92
N MET A 150 5.64 40.20 -5.43
CA MET A 150 6.45 39.54 -6.47
C MET A 150 6.93 38.16 -5.98
N ARG A 151 7.49 38.11 -4.77
CA ARG A 151 7.95 36.85 -4.16
C ARG A 151 6.80 35.89 -3.89
N TYR A 152 5.68 36.41 -3.41
CA TYR A 152 4.50 35.60 -3.11
C TYR A 152 3.92 34.91 -4.35
N ILE A 153 3.68 35.64 -5.46
CA ILE A 153 3.11 35.03 -6.67
C ILE A 153 4.06 34.01 -7.32
N ASN A 154 5.37 34.28 -7.28
CA ASN A 154 6.40 33.36 -7.72
C ASN A 154 6.36 32.05 -6.93
N ARG A 155 6.39 32.16 -5.59
CA ARG A 155 6.32 31.01 -4.67
C ARG A 155 5.00 30.27 -4.73
N LEU A 156 3.89 30.97 -4.96
CA LEU A 156 2.57 30.36 -5.13
C LEU A 156 2.57 29.41 -6.33
N SER A 157 3.26 29.75 -7.42
CA SER A 157 3.34 28.85 -8.58
C SER A 157 4.10 27.54 -8.27
N ASP A 158 5.14 27.60 -7.42
CA ASP A 158 5.84 26.41 -6.92
C ASP A 158 4.94 25.60 -5.98
N CYS A 159 4.20 26.26 -5.09
CA CYS A 159 3.26 25.62 -4.18
C CYS A 159 2.18 24.85 -4.93
N LEU A 160 1.55 25.47 -5.95
CA LEU A 160 0.56 24.79 -6.78
C LEU A 160 1.15 23.59 -7.54
N TYR A 161 2.42 23.65 -7.94
CA TYR A 161 3.11 22.50 -8.52
C TYR A 161 3.30 21.37 -7.50
N ALA A 162 3.78 21.69 -6.29
CA ALA A 162 4.00 20.71 -5.23
C ALA A 162 2.69 20.03 -4.80
N LEU A 163 1.61 20.80 -4.63
CA LEU A 163 0.28 20.26 -4.32
C LEU A 163 -0.23 19.35 -5.44
N ALA A 164 -0.05 19.73 -6.71
CA ALA A 164 -0.47 18.88 -7.84
C ALA A 164 0.26 17.53 -7.83
N ARG A 165 1.55 17.53 -7.51
CA ARG A 165 2.37 16.31 -7.37
C ARG A 165 1.91 15.42 -6.23
N ALA A 166 1.54 16.01 -5.09
CA ALA A 166 1.03 15.28 -3.93
C ALA A 166 -0.33 14.63 -4.25
N GLU A 167 -1.27 15.38 -4.83
CA GLU A 167 -2.59 14.85 -5.23
C GLU A 167 -2.50 13.71 -6.25
N ASP A 168 -1.58 13.79 -7.22
CA ASP A 168 -1.34 12.69 -8.17
C ASP A 168 -0.79 11.44 -7.46
N SER A 169 0.13 11.63 -6.49
CA SER A 169 0.72 10.53 -5.71
C SER A 169 -0.33 9.84 -4.83
N ASP A 170 -1.14 10.60 -4.12
CA ASP A 170 -2.19 10.08 -3.24
C ASP A 170 -3.27 9.35 -4.05
N ALA A 171 -3.70 9.91 -5.18
CA ALA A 171 -4.64 9.24 -6.09
C ALA A 171 -4.08 7.93 -6.65
N HIS A 172 -2.78 7.89 -6.98
CA HIS A 172 -2.12 6.68 -7.46
C HIS A 172 -2.08 5.59 -6.38
N GLN A 173 -1.69 5.94 -5.15
CA GLN A 173 -1.68 5.02 -4.02
C GLN A 173 -3.07 4.46 -3.73
N ALA A 174 -4.10 5.31 -3.70
CA ALA A 174 -5.49 4.89 -3.50
C ALA A 174 -5.96 3.90 -4.57
N ASN A 175 -5.56 4.09 -5.83
CA ASN A 175 -5.88 3.16 -6.92
C ASN A 175 -5.21 1.80 -6.74
N ILE A 176 -3.93 1.77 -6.34
CA ILE A 176 -3.21 0.52 -6.06
C ILE A 176 -3.89 -0.23 -4.92
N ILE A 177 -4.17 0.44 -3.81
CA ILE A 177 -4.84 -0.17 -2.65
C ILE A 177 -6.16 -0.81 -3.08
N ARG A 178 -7.00 -0.07 -3.81
CA ARG A 178 -8.29 -0.57 -4.31
C ARG A 178 -8.14 -1.83 -5.16
N GLU A 179 -7.17 -1.85 -6.08
CA GLU A 179 -6.95 -2.99 -6.97
C GLU A 179 -6.42 -4.21 -6.22
N VAL A 180 -5.51 -4.01 -5.26
CA VAL A 180 -5.01 -5.09 -4.39
C VAL A 180 -6.14 -5.65 -3.52
N SER A 181 -6.94 -4.80 -2.87
CA SER A 181 -8.08 -5.23 -2.08
C SER A 181 -9.10 -6.02 -2.91
N LYS A 182 -9.38 -5.58 -4.14
CA LYS A 182 -10.27 -6.30 -5.06
C LYS A 182 -9.75 -7.71 -5.38
N ARG A 183 -8.46 -7.85 -5.68
CA ARG A 183 -7.82 -9.15 -5.98
C ARG A 183 -7.81 -10.06 -4.76
N TYR A 184 -7.48 -9.51 -3.59
CA TYR A 184 -7.49 -10.25 -2.33
C TYR A 184 -8.89 -10.80 -2.04
N LEU A 185 -9.92 -9.95 -2.09
CA LEU A 185 -11.30 -10.38 -1.84
C LEU A 185 -11.79 -11.43 -2.85
N ALA A 186 -11.40 -11.32 -4.13
CA ALA A 186 -11.71 -12.33 -5.14
C ALA A 186 -11.02 -13.68 -4.87
N ALA A 187 -9.78 -13.66 -4.35
CA ALA A 187 -9.03 -14.87 -3.99
C ALA A 187 -9.48 -15.49 -2.65
N SER A 188 -9.99 -14.67 -1.72
CA SER A 188 -10.44 -15.13 -0.40
C SER A 188 -11.89 -15.62 -0.37
N GLN A 189 -12.66 -15.45 -1.44
CA GLN A 189 -13.98 -16.08 -1.53
C GLN A 189 -13.81 -17.59 -1.74
N PRO A 190 -14.37 -18.44 -0.86
CA PRO A 190 -14.29 -19.87 -1.05
C PRO A 190 -14.97 -20.20 -2.38
N THR A 191 -14.20 -20.76 -3.32
CA THR A 191 -14.78 -21.41 -4.49
C THR A 191 -15.78 -22.43 -4.00
N ARG A 192 -17.08 -22.18 -4.18
CA ARG A 192 -18.10 -23.23 -4.14
C ARG A 192 -17.83 -24.16 -5.32
N SER A 193 -16.81 -25.01 -5.20
CA SER A 193 -16.64 -26.15 -6.07
C SER A 193 -17.83 -27.06 -5.81
N LYS A 194 -18.63 -27.28 -6.86
CA LYS A 194 -19.62 -28.34 -6.91
C LYS A 194 -18.99 -29.63 -6.39
N GLU A 195 -19.66 -30.26 -5.43
CA GLU A 195 -19.56 -31.64 -4.97
C GLU A 195 -18.57 -32.53 -5.76
N THR A 196 -17.31 -32.44 -5.38
CA THR A 196 -16.46 -33.63 -5.25
C THR A 196 -15.95 -33.56 -3.84
N THR A 197 -16.51 -34.37 -2.95
CA THR A 197 -16.02 -34.52 -1.57
C THR A 197 -14.51 -34.71 -1.67
N PRO A 198 -13.66 -33.77 -1.21
CA PRO A 198 -12.24 -34.01 -1.18
C PRO A 198 -12.05 -35.23 -0.29
N VAL A 199 -11.43 -36.28 -0.80
CA VAL A 199 -10.93 -37.40 0.02
C VAL A 199 -9.75 -36.85 0.81
N ALA A 200 -10.00 -35.91 1.71
CA ALA A 200 -9.03 -35.25 2.56
C ALA A 200 -9.14 -35.80 3.97
N LEU A 201 -8.08 -35.66 4.76
CA LEU A 201 -8.12 -35.95 6.19
C LEU A 201 -9.13 -35.02 6.86
N SER A 202 -10.20 -35.60 7.40
CA SER A 202 -11.18 -34.86 8.20
C SER A 202 -10.61 -34.51 9.57
N PHE A 203 -11.22 -33.56 10.27
CA PHE A 203 -10.87 -33.30 11.68
C PHE A 203 -10.95 -34.57 12.53
N HIS A 204 -11.90 -35.46 12.23
CA HIS A 204 -12.02 -36.76 12.89
C HIS A 204 -10.80 -37.64 12.64
N ASP A 205 -10.34 -37.73 11.37
CA ASP A 205 -9.15 -38.51 11.02
C ASP A 205 -7.89 -37.97 11.75
N LEU A 206 -7.69 -36.63 11.71
CA LEU A 206 -6.57 -35.97 12.37
C LEU A 206 -6.55 -36.23 13.88
N HIS A 207 -7.71 -36.14 14.52
CA HIS A 207 -7.87 -36.41 15.94
C HIS A 207 -7.61 -37.88 16.28
N GLN A 208 -8.11 -38.85 15.49
CA GLN A 208 -7.87 -40.28 15.73
C GLN A 208 -6.40 -40.64 15.56
N LEU A 209 -5.75 -40.18 14.48
CA LEU A 209 -4.31 -40.38 14.25
C LEU A 209 -3.49 -39.88 15.45
N THR A 210 -3.76 -38.64 15.88
CA THR A 210 -3.03 -38.02 16.98
C THR A 210 -3.27 -38.77 18.30
N ARG A 211 -4.53 -39.11 18.61
CA ARG A 211 -4.88 -39.81 19.84
C ARG A 211 -4.23 -41.19 19.90
N ALA A 212 -4.35 -41.99 18.83
CA ALA A 212 -3.79 -43.33 18.77
C ALA A 212 -2.25 -43.33 18.85
N ALA A 213 -1.59 -42.36 18.19
CA ALA A 213 -0.15 -42.19 18.31
C ALA A 213 0.28 -41.89 19.76
N VAL A 214 -0.42 -40.96 20.43
CA VAL A 214 -0.11 -40.59 21.82
C VAL A 214 -0.36 -41.74 22.79
N GLU A 215 -1.47 -42.46 22.65
CA GLU A 215 -1.79 -43.64 23.48
C GLU A 215 -0.71 -44.72 23.32
N ARG A 216 -0.25 -44.98 22.09
CA ARG A 216 0.80 -45.97 21.84
C ARG A 216 2.16 -45.54 22.39
N ALA A 217 2.51 -44.27 22.21
CA ALA A 217 3.73 -43.69 22.76
C ALA A 217 3.78 -43.80 24.30
N GLN A 218 2.64 -43.58 24.97
CA GLN A 218 2.50 -43.76 26.42
C GLN A 218 2.70 -45.23 26.85
N GLN A 219 2.17 -46.19 26.11
CA GLN A 219 2.37 -47.63 26.38
C GLN A 219 3.84 -48.04 26.26
N LEU A 220 4.56 -47.48 25.29
CA LEU A 220 6.00 -47.70 25.10
C LEU A 220 6.87 -46.88 26.07
N GLN A 221 6.27 -45.97 26.84
CA GLN A 221 6.95 -45.02 27.73
C GLN A 221 7.97 -44.13 26.99
N VAL A 222 7.65 -43.74 25.75
CA VAL A 222 8.50 -42.91 24.91
C VAL A 222 7.76 -41.63 24.53
N PRO A 223 8.16 -40.46 25.04
CA PRO A 223 7.59 -39.19 24.61
C PRO A 223 7.97 -38.85 23.16
N VAL A 224 6.97 -38.60 22.32
CA VAL A 224 7.16 -38.29 20.88
C VAL A 224 6.52 -36.96 20.46
N VAL A 225 6.93 -36.49 19.30
CA VAL A 225 6.23 -35.49 18.50
C VAL A 225 5.47 -36.20 17.38
N VAL A 226 4.20 -35.88 17.24
CA VAL A 226 3.30 -36.33 16.17
C VAL A 226 3.09 -35.15 15.22
N SER A 227 3.35 -35.33 13.94
CA SER A 227 3.08 -34.32 12.91
C SER A 227 2.29 -34.93 11.76
N ILE A 228 1.27 -34.20 11.28
CA ILE A 228 0.40 -34.62 10.18
C ILE A 228 0.35 -33.50 9.14
N VAL A 229 0.58 -33.86 7.87
CA VAL A 229 0.51 -32.96 6.72
C VAL A 229 -0.62 -33.38 5.78
N ASP A 230 -1.19 -32.42 5.05
CA ASP A 230 -2.15 -32.70 3.98
C ASP A 230 -1.45 -33.28 2.73
N ALA A 231 -2.24 -33.62 1.70
CA ALA A 231 -1.74 -34.15 0.43
C ALA A 231 -0.77 -33.21 -0.33
N HIS A 232 -0.73 -31.93 0.05
CA HIS A 232 0.19 -30.93 -0.51
C HIS A 232 1.46 -30.76 0.34
N GLY A 233 1.58 -31.49 1.44
CA GLY A 233 2.69 -31.37 2.39
C GLY A 233 2.57 -30.15 3.30
N THR A 234 1.38 -29.55 3.41
CA THR A 234 1.14 -28.46 4.36
C THR A 234 0.87 -29.05 5.73
N GLU A 235 1.56 -28.56 6.75
CA GLU A 235 1.33 -29.01 8.13
C GLU A 235 -0.08 -28.65 8.59
N THR A 236 -0.79 -29.64 9.13
CA THR A 236 -2.16 -29.50 9.64
C THR A 236 -2.25 -29.69 11.14
N VAL A 237 -1.45 -30.62 11.70
CA VAL A 237 -1.35 -30.88 13.13
C VAL A 237 0.10 -31.12 13.49
N THR A 238 0.55 -30.49 14.58
CA THR A 238 1.74 -30.90 15.30
C THR A 238 1.43 -30.95 16.79
N TRP A 239 1.69 -32.09 17.41
CA TRP A 239 1.52 -32.32 18.84
C TRP A 239 2.81 -32.84 19.45
N ARG A 240 3.33 -32.13 20.45
CA ARG A 240 4.52 -32.52 21.20
C ARG A 240 4.11 -33.03 22.57
N MET A 241 4.42 -34.28 22.88
CA MET A 241 4.25 -34.81 24.23
C MET A 241 5.22 -34.09 25.21
N PRO A 242 4.82 -33.94 26.48
CA PRO A 242 5.75 -33.52 27.53
C PRO A 242 7.02 -34.39 27.52
N ASP A 243 8.18 -33.78 27.73
CA ASP A 243 9.49 -34.44 27.76
C ASP A 243 10.00 -35.08 26.44
N ALA A 244 9.29 -34.91 25.32
CA ALA A 244 9.81 -35.30 24.01
C ALA A 244 11.07 -34.50 23.64
N LEU A 245 12.05 -35.17 23.03
CA LEU A 245 13.30 -34.56 22.59
C LEU A 245 13.05 -33.33 21.71
N LEU A 246 13.82 -32.25 21.89
CA LEU A 246 13.62 -31.01 21.13
C LEU A 246 13.84 -31.21 19.62
N VAL A 247 14.80 -32.07 19.25
CA VAL A 247 15.08 -32.41 17.85
C VAL A 247 13.87 -33.06 17.16
N SER A 248 13.00 -33.73 17.91
CA SER A 248 11.79 -34.35 17.35
C SER A 248 10.79 -33.33 16.81
N SER A 249 10.80 -32.10 17.31
CA SER A 249 9.96 -31.02 16.79
C SER A 249 10.35 -30.59 15.38
N GLU A 250 11.60 -30.84 14.97
CA GLU A 250 12.05 -30.62 13.60
C GLU A 250 11.92 -31.88 12.75
N LEU A 251 12.19 -33.05 13.32
CA LEU A 251 12.21 -34.32 12.59
C LEU A 251 10.82 -34.86 12.24
N ALA A 252 9.85 -34.78 13.16
CA ALA A 252 8.50 -35.31 12.89
C ALA A 252 7.82 -34.59 11.69
N PRO A 253 7.81 -33.25 11.59
CA PRO A 253 7.29 -32.56 10.40
C PRO A 253 8.03 -32.93 9.12
N LYS A 254 9.37 -33.03 9.17
CA LYS A 254 10.17 -33.42 8.00
C LYS A 254 9.87 -34.85 7.56
N LYS A 255 9.65 -35.79 8.50
CA LYS A 255 9.24 -37.17 8.21
C LYS A 255 7.88 -37.21 7.53
N ALA A 256 6.88 -36.50 8.06
CA ALA A 256 5.55 -36.40 7.47
C ALA A 256 5.59 -35.81 6.05
N TRP A 257 6.31 -34.70 5.89
CA TRP A 257 6.50 -34.03 4.61
C TRP A 257 7.23 -34.91 3.59
N THR A 258 8.31 -35.58 4.02
CA THR A 258 9.09 -36.48 3.17
C THR A 258 8.20 -37.59 2.62
N ALA A 259 7.33 -38.15 3.46
CA ALA A 259 6.47 -39.24 3.04
C ALA A 259 5.47 -38.81 1.95
N VAL A 260 4.92 -37.59 2.03
CA VAL A 260 4.08 -37.01 0.95
C VAL A 260 4.90 -36.70 -0.30
N ALA A 261 6.05 -36.03 -0.13
CA ALA A 261 6.89 -35.59 -1.24
C ALA A 261 7.44 -36.77 -2.06
N MET A 262 7.83 -37.85 -1.37
CA MET A 262 8.40 -39.05 -1.97
C MET A 262 7.36 -40.15 -2.22
N LYS A 263 6.12 -39.96 -1.76
CA LYS A 263 5.01 -40.92 -1.89
C LYS A 263 5.33 -42.32 -1.35
N THR A 264 6.18 -42.39 -0.32
CA THR A 264 6.75 -43.63 0.22
C THR A 264 7.05 -43.44 1.71
N ALA A 265 7.18 -44.52 2.48
CA ALA A 265 7.56 -44.40 3.89
C ALA A 265 9.04 -44.02 4.03
N THR A 266 9.39 -43.23 5.05
CA THR A 266 10.76 -42.66 5.14
C THR A 266 11.85 -43.72 5.34
N HIS A 267 11.52 -44.89 5.91
CA HIS A 267 12.45 -46.01 6.05
C HIS A 267 12.77 -46.72 4.73
N GLU A 268 11.87 -46.65 3.74
CA GLU A 268 12.11 -47.24 2.40
C GLU A 268 13.17 -46.47 1.61
N LEU A 269 13.47 -45.24 2.03
CA LEU A 269 14.51 -44.42 1.43
C LEU A 269 15.91 -44.79 1.91
N SER A 270 16.06 -45.51 3.02
CA SER A 270 17.36 -45.76 3.66
C SER A 270 18.36 -46.46 2.74
N ASP A 271 17.93 -47.44 1.96
CA ASP A 271 18.83 -48.22 1.08
C ASP A 271 19.26 -47.44 -0.16
N VAL A 272 18.39 -46.59 -0.71
CA VAL A 272 18.64 -45.85 -1.96
C VAL A 272 19.51 -44.60 -1.76
N VAL A 273 19.75 -44.19 -0.51
CA VAL A 273 20.58 -43.03 -0.15
C VAL A 273 21.94 -43.40 0.42
N GLN A 274 22.32 -44.68 0.43
CA GLN A 274 23.65 -45.14 0.89
C GLN A 274 24.77 -44.73 -0.09
N PRO A 275 26.04 -44.62 0.36
CA PRO A 275 27.18 -44.38 -0.52
C PRO A 275 27.22 -45.36 -1.70
N GLY A 276 27.14 -44.83 -2.92
CA GLY A 276 27.12 -45.63 -4.16
C GLY A 276 25.72 -45.99 -4.69
N ALA A 277 24.65 -45.66 -3.97
CA ALA A 277 23.27 -45.81 -4.43
C ALA A 277 22.80 -44.60 -5.27
N ALA A 278 21.69 -44.78 -5.98
CA ALA A 278 21.20 -43.82 -6.97
C ALA A 278 20.82 -42.43 -6.39
N LEU A 279 20.41 -42.37 -5.13
CA LEU A 279 19.99 -41.14 -4.45
C LEU A 279 20.94 -40.75 -3.30
N TYR A 280 22.21 -41.19 -3.35
CA TYR A 280 23.22 -40.77 -2.37
C TYR A 280 23.31 -39.23 -2.27
N GLY A 281 23.25 -38.70 -1.05
CA GLY A 281 23.31 -37.25 -0.79
C GLY A 281 22.00 -36.48 -0.94
N LEU A 282 20.87 -37.17 -1.15
CA LEU A 282 19.54 -36.56 -1.30
C LEU A 282 19.20 -35.54 -0.20
N GLU A 283 19.54 -35.86 1.05
CA GLU A 283 19.30 -35.00 2.21
C GLU A 283 20.06 -33.67 2.10
N SER A 284 21.32 -33.71 1.66
CA SER A 284 22.16 -32.52 1.49
C SER A 284 21.67 -31.64 0.34
N HIS A 285 21.29 -32.25 -0.79
CA HIS A 285 20.75 -31.53 -1.95
C HIS A 285 19.44 -30.80 -1.66
N LEU A 286 18.65 -31.30 -0.70
CA LEU A 286 17.39 -30.70 -0.26
C LEU A 286 17.54 -29.93 1.05
N GLN A 287 18.74 -29.45 1.38
CA GLN A 287 19.02 -28.61 2.56
C GLN A 287 18.53 -29.22 3.89
N GLY A 288 18.59 -30.55 4.01
CA GLY A 288 18.14 -31.28 5.20
C GLY A 288 16.63 -31.29 5.41
N LYS A 289 15.84 -31.06 4.33
CA LYS A 289 14.37 -31.10 4.36
C LYS A 289 13.80 -32.53 4.28
N VAL A 290 14.56 -33.47 3.70
CA VAL A 290 14.19 -34.88 3.57
C VAL A 290 14.79 -35.69 4.72
N VAL A 291 14.00 -36.62 5.25
CA VAL A 291 14.43 -37.58 6.28
C VAL A 291 14.36 -39.00 5.71
N THR A 292 15.47 -39.72 5.74
CA THR A 292 15.61 -41.04 5.08
C THR A 292 15.61 -42.23 6.06
N PHE A 293 15.19 -42.00 7.30
CA PHE A 293 15.03 -43.03 8.33
C PHE A 293 13.58 -43.05 8.87
N GLY A 294 13.18 -44.17 9.45
CA GLY A 294 11.79 -44.48 9.77
C GLY A 294 11.06 -43.53 10.73
N GLY A 295 9.73 -43.60 10.67
CA GLY A 295 8.79 -42.78 11.44
C GLY A 295 7.88 -41.89 10.57
N GLY A 296 8.12 -41.78 9.26
CA GLY A 296 7.24 -41.09 8.32
C GLY A 296 6.51 -42.03 7.36
N TYR A 297 5.21 -41.81 7.14
CA TYR A 297 4.36 -42.63 6.27
C TYR A 297 3.41 -41.79 5.43
N ALA A 298 3.27 -42.16 4.16
CA ALA A 298 2.28 -41.59 3.25
C ALA A 298 0.91 -42.22 3.55
N LEU A 299 -0.16 -41.43 3.55
CA LEU A 299 -1.51 -41.88 3.86
C LEU A 299 -2.33 -41.92 2.57
N TRP A 300 -2.81 -43.11 2.21
CA TRP A 300 -3.57 -43.35 0.99
C TRP A 300 -4.99 -43.80 1.32
N ARG A 301 -5.97 -43.28 0.59
CA ARG A 301 -7.37 -43.73 0.67
C ARG A 301 -7.90 -43.85 -0.75
N ASP A 302 -8.37 -45.05 -1.10
CA ASP A 302 -8.89 -45.37 -2.44
C ASP A 302 -7.90 -45.02 -3.57
N GLY A 303 -6.60 -45.28 -3.37
CA GLY A 303 -5.54 -44.98 -4.35
C GLY A 303 -5.17 -43.50 -4.49
N ILE A 304 -5.73 -42.63 -3.64
CA ILE A 304 -5.45 -41.19 -3.59
C ILE A 304 -4.58 -40.90 -2.38
N LEU A 305 -3.50 -40.14 -2.56
CA LEU A 305 -2.68 -39.63 -1.46
C LEU A 305 -3.45 -38.52 -0.74
N ILE A 306 -3.72 -38.69 0.54
CA ILE A 306 -4.55 -37.77 1.33
C ILE A 306 -3.76 -37.00 2.40
N GLY A 307 -2.53 -37.43 2.68
CA GLY A 307 -1.64 -36.76 3.62
C GLY A 307 -0.41 -37.59 3.99
N GLY A 308 0.27 -37.17 5.04
CA GLY A 308 1.42 -37.87 5.61
C GLY A 308 1.45 -37.76 7.13
N LEU A 309 1.91 -38.82 7.79
CA LEU A 309 2.13 -38.88 9.23
C LEU A 309 3.63 -38.97 9.52
N GLY A 310 4.10 -38.23 10.51
CA GLY A 310 5.47 -38.28 11.01
C GLY A 310 5.51 -38.39 12.53
N ILE A 311 6.24 -39.38 13.03
CA ILE A 311 6.51 -39.62 14.45
C ILE A 311 8.01 -39.47 14.71
N SER A 312 8.37 -38.78 15.79
CA SER A 312 9.75 -38.68 16.25
C SER A 312 9.85 -38.60 17.76
N GLY A 313 10.68 -39.42 18.39
CA GLY A 313 11.05 -39.28 19.81
C GLY A 313 11.71 -40.50 20.43
N GLY A 314 11.49 -41.69 19.85
CA GLY A 314 12.12 -42.93 20.27
C GLY A 314 13.23 -43.41 19.35
N SER A 315 13.51 -44.71 19.40
CA SER A 315 14.23 -45.41 18.34
C SER A 315 13.42 -45.41 17.04
N VAL A 316 14.06 -45.72 15.92
CA VAL A 316 13.39 -45.81 14.61
C VAL A 316 12.26 -46.84 14.65
N GLU A 317 12.48 -47.97 15.31
CA GLU A 317 11.48 -49.04 15.45
C GLU A 317 10.28 -48.59 16.29
N GLN A 318 10.53 -47.84 17.37
CA GLN A 318 9.47 -47.29 18.22
C GLN A 318 8.64 -46.24 17.48
N ASP A 319 9.30 -45.32 16.77
CA ASP A 319 8.62 -44.31 15.95
C ASP A 319 7.75 -44.97 14.86
N MET A 320 8.24 -46.05 14.24
CA MET A 320 7.51 -46.82 13.24
C MET A 320 6.30 -47.55 13.83
N ASP A 321 6.46 -48.21 14.98
CA ASP A 321 5.37 -48.92 15.67
C ASP A 321 4.24 -47.96 16.10
N ILE A 322 4.60 -46.78 16.62
CA ILE A 322 3.64 -45.73 16.96
C ILE A 322 2.89 -45.24 15.71
N ALA A 323 3.62 -44.97 14.62
CA ALA A 323 3.03 -44.49 13.39
C ALA A 323 2.07 -45.51 12.77
N GLN A 324 2.46 -46.79 12.70
CA GLN A 324 1.62 -47.86 12.18
C GLN A 324 0.37 -48.08 13.03
N THR A 325 0.50 -48.02 14.36
CA THR A 325 -0.64 -48.11 15.28
C THR A 325 -1.63 -46.95 15.06
N ALA A 326 -1.12 -45.74 14.87
CA ALA A 326 -1.94 -44.58 14.58
C ALA A 326 -2.68 -44.73 13.24
N ILE A 327 -1.97 -45.16 12.20
CA ILE A 327 -2.53 -45.38 10.86
C ILE A 327 -3.66 -46.41 10.89
N ALA A 328 -3.48 -47.50 11.63
CA ALA A 328 -4.50 -48.54 11.80
C ALA A 328 -5.79 -48.04 12.49
N ALA A 329 -5.76 -46.87 13.14
CA ALA A 329 -6.93 -46.27 13.78
C ALA A 329 -7.89 -45.58 12.79
N ILE A 330 -7.49 -45.41 11.52
CA ILE A 330 -8.31 -44.83 10.47
C ILE A 330 -8.27 -45.70 9.20
N ASN A 331 -9.26 -45.55 8.31
CA ASN A 331 -9.32 -46.32 7.06
C ASN A 331 -8.41 -45.71 5.98
N VAL A 332 -7.10 -45.95 6.10
CA VAL A 332 -6.06 -45.53 5.15
C VAL A 332 -4.97 -46.61 5.02
N GLY A 333 -4.31 -46.68 3.87
CA GLY A 333 -3.13 -47.51 3.61
C GLY A 333 -1.83 -46.69 3.58
N THR A 334 -0.69 -47.39 3.58
CA THR A 334 0.65 -46.79 3.45
C THR A 334 1.20 -46.80 2.02
N HIS A 335 0.48 -47.44 1.10
CA HIS A 335 0.81 -47.54 -0.32
C HIS A 335 -0.42 -47.21 -1.16
N GLN A 336 -0.18 -46.89 -2.43
CA GLN A 336 -1.20 -46.59 -3.43
C GLN A 336 -2.16 -47.77 -3.67
#